data_AF-A0A0S7XXC4-F1
#
_entry.id   AF-A0A0S7XXC4-F1
#
_cell.length_a   1.000
_cell.length_b   1.000
_cell.length_c   1.000
_cell.angle_alpha   90.00
_cell.angle_beta   90.00
_cell.angle_gamma   90.00
#
_symmetry.space_group_name_H-M   'P 1'
#
loop_
_entity.id
_entity.type
_entity.pdbx_description
1 polymer ?
#
loop_
_entity_poly.entity_id
_entity_poly.type
_entity_poly.pdbx_seq_one_letter_code
_entity_poly.pdbx_strand_id
1 'polypeptide(L)'
;MKNVRIIKFCYLSALCSLFLVSCGKKADENKPISEVKAEAEKMDLEELRSMALKYKDAILAKQDDIAQITAELKKIPITEMLGEEAKGLKSDIDNLNKSLSSLKERFEIYYDKIKEKGGDLSDLKI
;
A
#
# COMPACT_ATOMS: atom_id res chain seq x y z
N MET A 1 -52.28 10.84 -20.88
CA MET A 1 -52.76 9.50 -20.48
C MET A 1 -52.36 8.48 -21.53
N LYS A 2 -51.72 7.37 -21.10
CA LYS A 2 -51.51 6.07 -21.80
C LYS A 2 -50.40 6.07 -22.87
N ASN A 3 -49.16 5.67 -22.56
CA ASN A 3 -48.58 4.30 -22.44
C ASN A 3 -48.52 3.50 -23.75
N VAL A 4 -47.30 3.27 -24.30
CA VAL A 4 -46.82 2.02 -24.97
C VAL A 4 -45.27 2.06 -25.02
N ARG A 5 -44.54 1.37 -24.13
CA ARG A 5 -43.87 0.04 -24.27
C ARG A 5 -42.67 -0.05 -25.25
N ILE A 6 -41.47 -0.15 -24.65
CA ILE A 6 -40.45 -1.20 -24.82
C ILE A 6 -40.22 -1.74 -26.25
N ILE A 7 -39.13 -1.30 -26.90
CA ILE A 7 -38.48 -2.03 -28.01
C ILE A 7 -36.95 -1.93 -27.88
N LYS A 8 -36.37 -3.05 -27.42
CA LYS A 8 -35.14 -3.70 -27.89
C LYS A 8 -33.95 -2.79 -28.28
N PHE A 9 -33.04 -2.59 -27.34
CA PHE A 9 -31.60 -2.62 -27.64
C PHE A 9 -30.97 -3.76 -26.85
N CYS A 10 -31.06 -4.94 -27.44
CA CYS A 10 -30.35 -6.12 -26.99
C CYS A 10 -29.17 -6.31 -27.93
N TYR A 11 -28.04 -6.70 -27.32
CA TYR A 11 -26.93 -7.42 -27.90
C TYR A 11 -25.73 -6.65 -28.45
N LEU A 12 -24.63 -6.80 -27.68
CA LEU A 12 -23.35 -7.33 -28.14
C LEU A 12 -22.16 -6.35 -28.09
N SER A 13 -21.71 -6.05 -26.87
CA SER A 13 -20.26 -6.03 -26.59
C SER A 13 -20.01 -6.61 -25.20
N ALA A 14 -19.72 -7.91 -25.19
CA ALA A 14 -19.17 -8.61 -24.06
C ALA A 14 -17.76 -8.06 -23.76
N LEU A 15 -17.61 -7.42 -22.59
CA LEU A 15 -16.38 -7.32 -21.79
C LEU A 15 -16.80 -6.70 -20.45
N CYS A 16 -17.52 -7.42 -19.58
CA CYS A 16 -16.93 -8.33 -18.60
C CYS A 16 -15.56 -7.83 -18.07
N SER A 17 -15.60 -7.31 -16.84
CA SER A 17 -14.50 -7.43 -15.87
C SER A 17 -13.29 -6.51 -16.01
N LEU A 18 -13.47 -5.20 -15.87
CA LEU A 18 -12.42 -4.31 -15.31
C LEU A 18 -12.84 -3.67 -13.98
N PHE A 19 -13.78 -4.29 -13.26
CA PHE A 19 -13.61 -4.37 -11.82
C PHE A 19 -12.38 -5.24 -11.61
N LEU A 20 -11.20 -4.61 -11.63
CA LEU A 20 -9.97 -5.17 -11.09
C LEU A 20 -10.35 -5.62 -9.69
N VAL A 21 -10.60 -6.91 -9.57
CA VAL A 21 -10.83 -7.58 -8.31
C VAL A 21 -9.54 -7.35 -7.56
N SER A 22 -9.52 -6.32 -6.72
CA SER A 22 -8.58 -6.17 -5.62
C SER A 22 -8.90 -7.29 -4.62
N CYS A 23 -8.68 -8.53 -5.06
CA CYS A 23 -8.54 -9.69 -4.19
C CYS A 23 -7.11 -9.64 -3.68
N GLY A 24 -6.85 -8.69 -2.80
CA GLY A 24 -5.54 -8.49 -2.23
C GLY A 24 -5.74 -8.11 -0.78
N LYS A 25 -5.56 -9.08 0.12
CA LYS A 25 -5.22 -8.78 1.52
C LYS A 25 -4.26 -7.59 1.50
N LYS A 26 -4.66 -6.49 2.15
CA LYS A 26 -3.81 -5.31 2.31
C LYS A 26 -2.46 -5.72 2.92
N ALA A 27 -1.40 -4.96 2.67
CA ALA A 27 -0.13 -5.17 3.35
C ALA A 27 -0.37 -5.18 4.87
N ASP A 28 0.09 -6.23 5.54
CA ASP A 28 -0.13 -6.43 6.97
C ASP A 28 1.17 -6.18 7.73
N GLU A 29 1.30 -4.95 8.22
CA GLU A 29 2.43 -4.49 9.03
C GLU A 29 2.52 -5.14 10.42
N ASN A 30 1.52 -5.93 10.83
CA ASN A 30 1.50 -6.63 12.12
C ASN A 30 1.79 -8.12 11.99
N LYS A 31 1.72 -8.69 10.77
CA LYS A 31 2.03 -10.11 10.56
C LYS A 31 3.44 -10.44 11.06
N PRO A 32 3.66 -11.47 11.88
CA PRO A 32 4.99 -11.82 12.37
C PRO A 32 6.00 -12.03 11.23
N ILE A 33 7.22 -11.51 11.40
CA ILE A 33 8.32 -11.64 10.42
C ILE A 33 8.62 -13.12 10.09
N SER A 34 8.54 -14.01 11.08
CA SER A 34 8.72 -15.45 10.87
C SER A 34 7.67 -16.06 9.94
N GLU A 35 6.41 -15.63 10.07
CA GLU A 35 5.32 -16.08 9.20
C GLU A 35 5.49 -15.53 7.79
N VAL A 36 5.86 -14.25 7.65
CA VAL A 36 6.13 -13.62 6.34
C VAL A 36 7.24 -14.38 5.60
N LYS A 37 8.33 -14.74 6.29
CA LYS A 37 9.41 -15.57 5.72
C LYS A 37 8.90 -16.95 5.29
N ALA A 38 8.16 -17.63 6.17
CA ALA A 38 7.63 -18.96 5.89
C ALA A 38 6.62 -18.99 4.73
N GLU A 39 5.85 -17.92 4.56
CA GLU A 39 4.98 -17.71 3.40
C GLU A 39 5.81 -17.49 2.12
N ALA A 40 6.77 -16.57 2.16
CA ALA A 40 7.60 -16.22 1.00
C ALA A 40 8.39 -17.43 0.45
N GLU A 41 8.88 -18.34 1.32
CA GLU A 41 9.54 -19.57 0.88
C GLU A 41 8.67 -20.46 -0.01
N LYS A 42 7.36 -20.46 0.21
CA LYS A 42 6.39 -21.31 -0.49
C LYS A 42 5.83 -20.67 -1.75
N MET A 43 5.98 -19.36 -1.89
CA MET A 43 5.42 -18.59 -3.00
C MET A 43 6.24 -18.75 -4.28
N ASP A 44 5.56 -18.71 -5.42
CA ASP A 44 6.21 -18.56 -6.72
C ASP A 44 6.63 -17.09 -6.99
N LEU A 45 7.31 -16.86 -8.12
CA LEU A 45 7.79 -15.52 -8.47
C LEU A 45 6.66 -14.49 -8.68
N GLU A 46 5.51 -14.91 -9.19
CA GLU A 46 4.38 -14.02 -9.44
C GLU A 46 3.73 -13.60 -8.12
N GLU A 47 3.52 -14.55 -7.21
CA GLU A 47 2.98 -14.32 -5.88
C GLU A 47 3.92 -13.41 -5.06
N LEU A 48 5.23 -13.68 -5.08
CA LEU A 48 6.22 -12.85 -4.40
C LEU A 48 6.19 -11.41 -4.92
N ARG A 49 6.15 -11.23 -6.25
CA ARG A 49 6.06 -9.89 -6.87
C ARG A 49 4.75 -9.18 -6.50
N SER A 50 3.63 -9.89 -6.53
CA SER A 50 2.33 -9.34 -6.10
C SER A 50 2.38 -8.85 -4.65
N MET A 51 3.01 -9.61 -3.76
CA MET A 51 3.17 -9.22 -2.36
C MET A 51 4.12 -8.03 -2.21
N ALA A 52 5.29 -8.05 -2.86
CA ALA A 52 6.24 -6.95 -2.82
C ALA A 52 5.61 -5.63 -3.32
N LEU A 53 4.82 -5.67 -4.40
CA LEU A 53 4.08 -4.51 -4.91
C LEU A 53 3.08 -3.96 -3.89
N LYS A 54 2.31 -4.82 -3.22
CA LYS A 54 1.37 -4.39 -2.16
C LYS A 54 2.08 -3.68 -1.01
N TYR A 55 3.22 -4.21 -0.57
CA TYR A 55 4.00 -3.57 0.48
C TYR A 55 4.63 -2.26 -0.01
N LYS A 56 5.15 -2.21 -1.25
CA LYS A 56 5.64 -0.98 -1.87
C LYS A 56 4.57 0.10 -1.91
N ASP A 57 3.36 -0.21 -2.37
CA ASP A 57 2.26 0.76 -2.44
C ASP A 57 1.90 1.29 -1.05
N ALA A 58 1.87 0.41 -0.04
CA ALA A 58 1.63 0.82 1.35
C ALA A 58 2.77 1.67 1.94
N ILE A 59 4.02 1.40 1.56
CA ILE A 59 5.20 2.19 1.93
C ILE A 59 5.10 3.60 1.34
N LEU A 60 4.81 3.71 0.04
CA LEU A 60 4.66 4.98 -0.66
C LEU A 60 3.53 5.82 -0.05
N ALA A 61 2.36 5.21 0.21
CA ALA A 61 1.25 5.89 0.86
C ALA A 61 1.63 6.46 2.24
N LYS A 62 2.36 5.70 3.07
CA LYS A 62 2.82 6.21 4.36
C LYS A 62 3.88 7.31 4.24
N GLN A 63 4.76 7.24 3.23
CA GLN A 63 5.71 8.31 2.97
C GLN A 63 4.99 9.62 2.59
N ASP A 64 3.93 9.52 1.80
CA ASP A 64 3.08 10.66 1.45
C ASP A 64 2.35 11.24 2.68
N ASP A 65 1.77 10.40 3.54
CA ASP A 65 1.14 10.82 4.80
C ASP A 65 2.15 11.56 5.70
N ILE A 66 3.36 11.02 5.87
CA ILE A 66 4.44 11.67 6.64
C ILE A 66 4.81 13.02 6.03
N ALA A 67 4.90 13.10 4.69
CA ALA A 67 5.24 14.33 3.99
C ALA A 67 4.17 15.41 4.21
N GLN A 68 2.88 15.04 4.18
CA GLN A 68 1.78 15.94 4.46
C GLN A 68 1.83 16.48 5.90
N ILE A 69 1.96 15.60 6.90
CA ILE A 69 2.01 16.03 8.32
C ILE A 69 3.27 16.87 8.58
N THR A 70 4.38 16.54 7.94
CA THR A 70 5.60 17.35 8.01
C THR A 70 5.38 18.74 7.41
N ALA A 71 4.63 18.85 6.32
CA ALA A 71 4.27 20.14 5.72
C ALA A 71 3.34 20.95 6.63
N GLU A 72 2.44 20.31 7.38
CA GLU A 72 1.61 20.95 8.40
C GLU A 72 2.45 21.44 9.58
N LEU A 73 3.35 20.61 10.10
CA LEU A 73 4.27 20.98 11.17
C LEU A 73 5.13 22.20 10.81
N LYS A 74 5.56 22.31 9.55
CA LYS A 74 6.33 23.47 9.05
C LYS A 74 5.53 24.78 8.98
N LYS A 75 4.19 24.71 8.97
CA LYS A 75 3.33 25.91 8.99
C LYS A 75 3.19 26.48 10.41
N ILE A 76 3.52 25.71 11.44
CA ILE A 76 3.46 26.16 12.83
C ILE A 76 4.60 27.15 13.10
N PRO A 77 4.31 28.36 13.64
CA PRO A 77 5.34 29.31 14.07
C PRO A 77 6.33 28.67 15.05
N ILE A 78 7.61 29.04 14.95
CA ILE A 78 8.67 28.52 15.85
C ILE A 78 8.33 28.75 17.33
N THR A 79 7.67 29.86 17.65
CA THR A 79 7.22 30.19 19.01
C THR A 79 6.16 29.22 19.55
N GLU A 80 5.46 28.50 18.68
CA GLU A 80 4.38 27.56 19.01
C GLU A 80 4.82 26.09 18.87
N MET A 81 6.07 25.82 18.48
CA MET A 81 6.60 24.46 18.28
C MET A 81 6.62 23.57 19.53
N LEU A 82 6.49 24.17 20.72
CA LEU A 82 6.38 23.46 22.00
C LEU A 82 4.93 23.32 22.48
N GLY A 83 3.97 23.83 21.72
CA GLY A 83 2.54 23.68 21.96
C GLY A 83 2.03 22.28 21.65
N GLU A 84 0.81 21.99 22.08
CA GLU A 84 0.20 20.66 21.96
C GLU A 84 -0.03 20.23 20.51
N GLU A 85 -0.34 21.16 19.60
CA GLU A 85 -0.50 20.87 18.17
C GLU A 85 0.80 20.31 17.57
N ALA A 86 1.92 21.02 17.73
CA ALA A 86 3.21 20.59 17.22
C ALA A 86 3.68 19.26 17.85
N LYS A 87 3.36 19.01 19.12
CA LYS A 87 3.63 17.71 19.76
C LYS A 87 2.78 16.59 19.18
N GLY A 88 1.49 16.85 18.91
CA GLY A 88 0.58 15.91 18.28
C GLY A 88 1.10 15.48 16.91
N LEU A 89 1.41 16.43 16.03
CA LEU A 89 1.94 16.16 14.69
C LEU A 89 3.26 15.37 14.73
N LYS A 90 4.16 15.68 15.69
CA LYS A 90 5.40 14.90 15.88
C LYS A 90 5.12 13.46 16.31
N SER A 91 4.19 13.25 17.24
CA SER A 91 3.76 11.91 17.66
C SER A 91 3.16 11.12 16.50
N ASP A 92 2.36 11.76 15.65
CA ASP A 92 1.78 11.12 14.47
C ASP A 92 2.86 10.72 13.47
N ILE A 93 3.84 11.60 13.20
CA ILE A 93 5.02 11.27 12.39
C ILE A 93 5.79 10.09 12.98
N ASP A 94 6.02 10.06 14.30
CA ASP A 94 6.74 8.97 14.97
C ASP A 94 6.00 7.63 14.84
N ASN A 95 4.67 7.64 14.96
CA ASN A 95 3.85 6.44 14.80
C ASN A 95 3.83 5.97 13.34
N LEU A 96 3.71 6.88 12.38
CA LEU A 96 3.79 6.55 10.97
C LEU A 96 5.18 6.01 10.60
N ASN A 97 6.26 6.54 11.17
CA ASN A 97 7.62 6.03 10.95
C ASN A 97 7.80 4.59 11.47
N LYS A 98 7.27 4.26 12.65
CA LYS A 98 7.29 2.87 13.17
C LYS A 98 6.57 1.93 12.21
N SER A 99 5.39 2.34 11.77
CA SER A 99 4.55 1.60 10.85
C SER A 99 5.21 1.44 9.46
N LEU A 100 5.86 2.48 8.95
CA LEU A 100 6.68 2.47 7.74
C LEU A 100 7.86 1.49 7.86
N SER A 101 8.56 1.47 9.00
CA SER A 101 9.64 0.51 9.28
C SER A 101 9.11 -0.93 9.21
N SER A 102 7.99 -1.21 9.89
CA SER A 102 7.35 -2.53 9.86
C SER A 102 6.99 -2.98 8.45
N LEU A 103 6.48 -2.08 7.60
CA LEU A 103 6.21 -2.41 6.21
C LEU A 103 7.49 -2.71 5.42
N LYS A 104 8.55 -1.92 5.60
CA LYS A 104 9.83 -2.10 4.91
C LYS A 104 10.48 -3.44 5.24
N GLU A 105 10.49 -3.83 6.52
CA GLU A 105 11.02 -5.14 6.94
C GLU A 105 10.33 -6.31 6.23
N ARG A 106 9.02 -6.20 5.99
CA ARG A 106 8.23 -7.24 5.32
C ARG A 106 8.39 -7.19 3.81
N PHE A 107 8.46 -5.99 3.24
CA PHE A 107 8.79 -5.77 1.85
C PHE A 107 10.14 -6.41 1.49
N GLU A 108 11.17 -6.20 2.32
CA GLU A 108 12.53 -6.73 2.10
C GLU A 108 12.53 -8.25 1.99
N ILE A 109 11.72 -8.96 2.78
CA ILE A 109 11.62 -10.43 2.69
C ILE A 109 11.16 -10.87 1.29
N TYR A 110 10.11 -10.24 0.76
CA TYR A 110 9.62 -10.58 -0.59
C TYR A 110 10.62 -10.14 -1.66
N TYR A 111 11.20 -8.95 -1.53
CA TYR A 111 12.20 -8.41 -2.45
C TYR A 111 13.43 -9.33 -2.56
N ASP A 112 14.00 -9.71 -1.41
CA ASP A 112 15.14 -10.62 -1.33
C ASP A 112 14.79 -11.98 -1.90
N LYS A 113 13.58 -12.49 -1.63
CA LYS A 113 13.17 -13.78 -2.19
C LYS A 113 13.02 -13.76 -3.71
N ILE A 114 12.52 -12.66 -4.28
CA ILE A 114 12.47 -12.47 -5.74
C ILE A 114 13.89 -12.45 -6.30
N LYS A 115 14.80 -11.71 -5.65
CA LYS A 115 16.21 -11.63 -6.03
C LYS A 115 16.90 -12.99 -5.99
N GLU A 116 16.70 -13.77 -4.93
CA GLU A 116 17.23 -15.14 -4.79
C GLU A 116 16.75 -16.05 -5.92
N LYS A 117 15.50 -15.90 -6.34
CA LYS A 117 14.90 -16.67 -7.43
C LYS A 117 15.22 -16.11 -8.83
N GLY A 118 16.03 -15.06 -8.93
CA GLY A 118 16.44 -14.44 -10.20
C GLY A 118 15.31 -13.64 -10.88
N GLY A 119 14.30 -13.20 -10.14
CA GLY A 119 13.21 -12.38 -10.67
C GLY A 119 13.62 -10.92 -10.90
N ASP A 120 12.84 -10.22 -11.74
CA ASP A 120 12.99 -8.78 -11.96
C ASP A 120 12.60 -7.98 -10.71
N LEU A 121 13.31 -6.89 -10.47
CA LEU A 121 13.15 -5.98 -9.33
C LEU A 121 12.95 -4.52 -9.78
N SER A 122 12.94 -4.26 -11.09
CA SER A 122 12.97 -2.92 -11.66
C SER A 122 11.82 -2.04 -11.20
N ASP A 123 10.63 -2.62 -11.03
CA ASP A 123 9.41 -1.98 -10.57
C ASP A 123 9.24 -1.96 -9.04
N LEU A 124 10.15 -2.59 -8.29
CA LEU A 124 10.10 -2.67 -6.83
C LEU A 124 10.98 -1.63 -6.13
N LYS A 125 11.69 -0.78 -6.88
CA LYS A 125 12.47 0.31 -6.29
C LYS A 125 11.57 1.31 -5.58
N ILE A 126 12.00 1.74 -4.39
CA ILE A 126 11.34 2.73 -3.51
C ILE A 126 12.37 3.79 -3.10
#